data_AF-A0A962BDF2-F1
#
_entry.id   AF-A0A962BDF2-F1
#
_cell.length_a   1.000
_cell.length_b   1.000
_cell.length_c   1.000
_cell.angle_alpha   90.00
_cell.angle_beta   90.00
_cell.angle_gamma   90.00
#
_symmetry.space_group_name_H-M   'P 1'
#
loop_
_entity.id
_entity.type
_entity.pdbx_description
1 polymer ?
#
loop_
_entity_poly.entity_id
_entity_poly.type
_entity_poly.pdbx_seq_one_letter_code
_entity_poly.pdbx_strand_id
1 'polypeptide(L)'
;MTQEDKDRDRLSATAAALRALGRTKDAHPTAADLESRGKADARAVYLRHHDPRLGRTNAPMDLTVKACFEALERARCEALGFRNMKGVARNLHDALTERCAAYEEISSREDVATPEALYVLARLALTGEEIPPSAARLETLWAPLLEKLRESLSSLSLTDQAVFAEASQALLQQLGLMEGALGEPETFREEDNSPSDEPGTAEEKKTAPSPPPESETNESEAAKSHAESKEDSAGRPEESEERKRSGEAAADQNPEGGGRDESRFQAGRGEGYMIYTTRYDEIVRAEDLATAEELERLRATLDRKLAQFSGMITRLANRLQRKLMARQQRSWQFDLDEGVLDTARLSRFIANPTVSLVYKQESETPFRDTVVSLLIDNSGSMRGRPIAIAAMCADILARTLERC
;
A
#
# COMPACT_ATOMS: atom_id res chain seq x y z
N MET A 1 -53.31 36.06 11.31
CA MET A 1 -51.91 35.58 11.34
C MET A 1 -51.33 35.84 9.97
N THR A 2 -50.49 36.87 9.87
CA THR A 2 -49.85 37.26 8.61
C THR A 2 -48.82 36.20 8.21
N GLN A 3 -48.42 36.18 6.93
CA GLN A 3 -47.42 35.24 6.43
C GLN A 3 -46.09 35.34 7.20
N GLU A 4 -45.75 36.55 7.66
CA GLU A 4 -44.59 36.83 8.50
C GLU A 4 -44.64 36.16 9.88
N ASP A 5 -45.82 36.04 10.51
CA ASP A 5 -45.97 35.33 11.78
C ASP A 5 -45.71 33.82 11.61
N LYS A 6 -46.15 33.25 10.48
CA LYS A 6 -45.93 31.83 10.17
C LYS A 6 -44.47 31.51 9.88
N ASP A 7 -43.74 32.42 9.23
CA ASP A 7 -42.32 32.24 8.94
C ASP A 7 -41.45 32.44 10.19
N ARG A 8 -41.86 33.35 11.09
CA ARG A 8 -41.20 33.55 12.39
C ARG A 8 -41.38 32.34 13.32
N ASP A 9 -42.57 31.73 13.34
CA ASP A 9 -42.83 30.49 14.08
C ASP A 9 -42.09 29.28 13.49
N ARG A 10 -41.94 29.21 12.16
CA ARG A 10 -41.13 28.16 11.51
C ARG A 10 -39.66 28.28 11.88
N LEU A 11 -39.07 29.48 11.82
CA LEU A 11 -37.68 29.72 12.22
C LEU A 11 -37.45 29.45 13.72
N SER A 12 -38.43 29.79 14.56
CA SER A 12 -38.44 29.46 15.99
C SER A 12 -38.45 27.94 16.23
N ALA A 13 -39.29 27.20 15.49
CA ALA A 13 -39.39 25.76 15.57
C ALA A 13 -38.13 25.05 15.04
N THR A 14 -37.51 25.55 13.96
CA THR A 14 -36.24 25.02 13.44
C THR A 14 -35.08 25.31 14.39
N ALA A 15 -35.04 26.50 15.01
CA ALA A 15 -34.07 26.84 16.05
C ALA A 15 -34.27 26.02 17.33
N ALA A 16 -35.52 25.68 17.68
CA ALA A 16 -35.83 24.78 18.79
C ALA A 16 -35.45 23.32 18.47
N ALA A 17 -35.66 22.85 17.23
CA ALA A 17 -35.23 21.53 16.78
C ALA A 17 -33.70 21.40 16.73
N LEU A 18 -32.98 22.45 16.31
CA LEU A 18 -31.52 22.53 16.37
C LEU A 18 -30.98 22.59 17.81
N ARG A 19 -31.72 23.21 18.75
CA ARG A 19 -31.41 23.12 20.19
C ARG A 19 -31.71 21.75 20.78
N ALA A 20 -32.71 21.04 20.27
CA ALA A 20 -33.05 19.68 20.71
C ALA A 20 -32.05 18.62 20.19
N LEU A 21 -31.41 18.85 19.04
CA LEU A 21 -30.28 18.05 18.53
C LEU A 21 -28.96 18.30 19.28
N GLY A 22 -28.91 19.31 20.15
CA GLY A 22 -27.73 19.69 20.90
C GLY A 22 -27.88 19.48 22.40
N ARG A 23 -27.20 18.45 22.91
CA ARG A 23 -26.88 18.13 24.32
C ARG A 23 -27.78 17.10 25.00
N THR A 24 -27.51 15.82 24.74
CA THR A 24 -27.41 14.87 25.86
C THR A 24 -26.16 15.26 26.65
N LYS A 25 -26.34 16.01 27.74
CA LYS A 25 -25.24 16.56 28.56
C LYS A 25 -24.33 15.49 29.18
N ASP A 26 -24.72 14.21 29.12
CA ASP A 26 -24.12 13.12 29.90
C ASP A 26 -23.61 11.95 29.05
N ALA A 27 -23.64 12.04 27.71
CA ALA A 27 -23.00 11.05 26.86
C ALA A 27 -21.54 11.46 26.63
N HIS A 28 -20.61 10.81 27.34
CA HIS A 28 -19.20 10.87 26.94
C HIS A 28 -19.09 10.42 25.48
N PRO A 29 -18.40 11.18 24.61
CA PRO A 29 -18.23 10.79 23.21
C PRO A 29 -17.58 9.40 23.16
N THR A 30 -18.15 8.51 22.37
CA THR A 30 -17.58 7.18 22.15
C THR A 30 -16.28 7.29 21.38
N ALA A 31 -15.46 6.22 21.36
CA ALA A 31 -14.25 6.19 20.55
C ALA A 31 -14.55 6.46 19.06
N ALA A 32 -15.65 5.90 18.55
CA ALA A 32 -16.11 6.13 17.17
C ALA A 32 -16.50 7.61 16.91
N ASP A 33 -17.09 8.29 17.90
CA ASP A 33 -17.40 9.72 17.78
C ASP A 33 -16.14 10.58 17.70
N LEU A 34 -15.10 10.22 18.46
CA LEU A 34 -13.80 10.91 18.45
C LEU A 34 -13.06 10.68 17.13
N GLU A 35 -13.03 9.44 16.64
CA GLU A 35 -12.47 9.08 15.34
C GLU A 35 -13.17 9.87 14.20
N SER A 36 -14.51 9.88 14.21
CA SER A 36 -15.28 10.61 13.20
C SER A 36 -15.01 12.12 13.26
N ARG A 37 -14.83 12.69 14.46
CA ARG A 37 -14.49 14.12 14.62
C ARG A 37 -13.11 14.43 14.08
N GLY A 38 -12.10 13.60 14.38
CA GLY A 38 -10.75 13.77 13.87
C GLY A 38 -10.68 13.74 12.35
N LYS A 39 -11.36 12.76 11.72
CA LYS A 39 -11.45 12.68 10.25
C LYS A 39 -12.19 13.87 9.63
N ALA A 40 -13.30 14.29 10.26
CA ALA A 40 -14.07 15.44 9.79
C ALA A 40 -13.27 16.74 9.89
N ASP A 41 -12.57 16.96 11.00
CA ASP A 41 -11.72 18.13 11.20
C ASP A 41 -10.53 18.14 10.25
N ALA A 42 -9.86 17.01 10.04
CA ALA A 42 -8.79 16.87 9.03
C ALA A 42 -9.29 17.24 7.63
N ARG A 43 -10.50 16.81 7.27
CA ARG A 43 -11.10 17.18 5.98
C ARG A 43 -11.46 18.66 5.92
N ALA A 44 -11.99 19.22 7.02
CA ALA A 44 -12.38 20.63 7.09
C ALA A 44 -11.16 21.56 6.96
N VAL A 45 -10.06 21.27 7.65
CA VAL A 45 -8.82 22.07 7.56
C VAL A 45 -8.18 21.94 6.19
N TYR A 46 -8.23 20.76 5.56
CA TYR A 46 -7.79 20.59 4.18
C TYR A 46 -8.62 21.46 3.22
N LEU A 47 -9.96 21.41 3.29
CA LEU A 47 -10.82 22.26 2.46
C LEU A 47 -10.63 23.76 2.70
N ARG A 48 -10.27 24.16 3.93
CA ARG A 48 -10.05 25.56 4.29
C ARG A 48 -8.71 26.09 3.80
N HIS A 49 -7.66 25.27 3.83
CA HIS A 49 -6.28 25.73 3.61
C HIS A 49 -5.66 25.28 2.30
N HIS A 50 -6.31 24.37 1.56
CA HIS A 50 -5.86 23.87 0.27
C HIS A 50 -6.59 24.56 -0.89
N ASP A 51 -5.84 25.23 -1.76
CA ASP A 51 -6.26 25.64 -3.09
C ASP A 51 -6.03 24.48 -4.07
N PRO A 52 -7.11 23.89 -4.62
CA PRO A 52 -7.01 22.77 -5.55
C PRO A 52 -6.40 23.13 -6.90
N ARG A 53 -6.39 24.41 -7.31
CA ARG A 53 -5.76 24.84 -8.56
C ARG A 53 -4.25 24.82 -8.42
N LEU A 54 -3.72 25.48 -7.38
CA LEU A 54 -2.28 25.46 -7.08
C LEU A 54 -1.79 24.04 -6.81
N GLY A 55 -2.59 23.23 -6.09
CA GLY A 55 -2.28 21.82 -5.87
C GLY A 55 -2.13 21.01 -7.16
N ARG A 56 -2.98 21.26 -8.16
CA ARG A 56 -2.89 20.59 -9.47
C ARG A 56 -1.74 21.09 -10.33
N THR A 57 -1.50 22.40 -10.35
CA THR A 57 -0.42 23.01 -11.14
C THR A 57 0.96 22.56 -10.65
N ASN A 58 1.15 22.45 -9.33
CA ASN A 58 2.42 22.07 -8.72
C ASN A 58 2.54 20.56 -8.46
N ALA A 59 1.55 19.75 -8.84
CA ALA A 59 1.64 18.30 -8.63
C ALA A 59 2.68 17.68 -9.59
N PRO A 60 3.61 16.87 -9.09
CA PRO A 60 4.50 16.07 -9.94
C PRO A 60 3.74 15.14 -10.88
N MET A 61 4.33 14.83 -12.04
CA MET A 61 3.73 13.93 -13.03
C MET A 61 3.82 12.46 -12.60
N ASP A 62 4.89 12.08 -11.89
CA ASP A 62 5.04 10.74 -11.33
C ASP A 62 4.00 10.51 -10.21
N LEU A 63 3.25 9.42 -10.30
CA LEU A 63 2.15 9.12 -9.37
C LEU A 63 2.63 8.87 -7.94
N THR A 64 3.81 8.25 -7.78
CA THR A 64 4.40 7.97 -6.46
C THR A 64 4.86 9.26 -5.81
N VAL A 65 5.56 10.10 -6.58
CA VAL A 65 6.02 11.41 -6.11
C VAL A 65 4.83 12.32 -5.81
N LYS A 66 3.80 12.28 -6.64
CA LYS A 66 2.55 13.01 -6.42
C LYS A 66 1.88 12.58 -5.12
N ALA A 67 1.82 11.29 -4.80
CA ALA A 67 1.27 10.82 -3.54
C ALA A 67 2.07 11.34 -2.33
N CYS A 68 3.41 11.37 -2.43
CA CYS A 68 4.28 11.98 -1.41
C CYS A 68 4.06 13.49 -1.29
N PHE A 69 3.91 14.20 -2.40
CA PHE A 69 3.61 15.63 -2.42
C PHE A 69 2.25 15.93 -1.76
N GLU A 70 1.22 15.16 -2.08
CA GLU A 70 -0.11 15.26 -1.46
C GLU A 70 -0.10 14.90 0.03
N ALA A 71 0.79 14.00 0.46
CA ALA A 71 1.02 13.69 1.87
C ALA A 71 1.60 14.89 2.63
N LEU A 72 2.60 15.58 2.07
CA LEU A 72 3.16 16.81 2.65
C LEU A 72 2.11 17.92 2.73
N GLU A 73 1.31 18.10 1.67
CA GLU A 73 0.26 19.12 1.63
C GLU A 73 -0.86 18.87 2.66
N ARG A 74 -1.23 17.59 2.86
CA ARG A 74 -2.14 17.20 3.95
C ARG A 74 -1.55 17.56 5.31
N ALA A 75 -0.29 17.23 5.55
CA ALA A 75 0.40 17.55 6.80
C ALA A 75 0.46 19.06 7.06
N ARG A 76 0.67 19.89 6.02
CA ARG A 76 0.62 21.36 6.11
C ARG A 76 -0.75 21.88 6.53
N CYS A 77 -1.82 21.45 5.84
CA CYS A 77 -3.18 21.91 6.13
C CYS A 77 -3.59 21.60 7.55
N GLU A 78 -3.28 20.38 8.01
CA GLU A 78 -3.54 19.99 9.38
C GLU A 78 -2.64 20.74 10.38
N ALA A 79 -1.40 21.10 10.02
CA ALA A 79 -0.53 21.90 10.90
C ALA A 79 -1.05 23.31 11.11
N LEU A 80 -1.63 23.92 10.08
CA LEU A 80 -2.35 25.18 10.22
C LEU A 80 -3.57 25.05 11.13
N GLY A 81 -4.34 23.97 10.98
CA GLY A 81 -5.47 23.65 11.86
C GLY A 81 -5.05 23.49 13.32
N PHE A 82 -4.00 22.70 13.54
CA PHE A 82 -3.45 22.41 14.86
C PHE A 82 -2.94 23.67 15.59
N ARG A 83 -2.18 24.53 14.89
CA ARG A 83 -1.65 25.77 15.48
C ARG A 83 -2.74 26.78 15.82
N ASN A 84 -3.80 26.86 15.00
CA ASN A 84 -4.79 27.93 15.11
C ASN A 84 -6.04 27.54 15.91
N MET A 85 -6.32 26.25 16.11
CA MET A 85 -7.59 25.77 16.65
C MET A 85 -7.39 24.65 17.68
N LYS A 86 -7.37 24.97 18.98
CA LYS A 86 -7.08 24.00 20.06
C LYS A 86 -8.02 22.78 20.09
N GLY A 87 -9.31 22.95 19.76
CA GLY A 87 -10.26 21.83 19.71
C GLY A 87 -9.97 20.88 18.55
N VAL A 88 -9.71 21.45 17.37
CA VAL A 88 -9.29 20.70 16.16
C VAL A 88 -7.95 20.03 16.40
N ALA A 89 -7.01 20.72 17.06
CA ALA A 89 -5.70 20.17 17.41
C ALA A 89 -5.81 18.85 18.16
N ARG A 90 -6.70 18.78 19.17
CA ARG A 90 -6.96 17.55 19.91
C ARG A 90 -7.55 16.46 19.03
N ASN A 91 -8.55 16.78 18.23
CA ASN A 91 -9.19 15.79 17.34
C ASN A 91 -8.21 15.26 16.28
N LEU A 92 -7.31 16.12 15.77
CA LEU A 92 -6.25 15.73 14.83
C LEU A 92 -5.19 14.85 15.51
N HIS A 93 -4.81 15.16 16.75
CA HIS A 93 -3.88 14.35 17.54
C HIS A 93 -4.42 12.94 17.80
N ASP A 94 -5.69 12.86 18.20
CA ASP A 94 -6.37 11.58 18.45
C ASP A 94 -6.43 10.75 17.15
N ALA A 95 -6.77 11.39 16.02
CA ALA A 95 -6.78 10.73 14.70
C ALA A 95 -5.39 10.27 14.23
N LEU A 96 -4.33 11.05 14.51
CA LEU A 96 -2.96 10.65 14.20
C LEU A 96 -2.55 9.45 15.04
N THR A 97 -2.86 9.46 16.33
CA THR A 97 -2.56 8.36 17.27
C THR A 97 -3.21 7.05 16.83
N GLU A 98 -4.48 7.11 16.45
CA GLU A 98 -5.21 5.96 15.91
C GLU A 98 -4.61 5.45 14.60
N ARG A 99 -4.27 6.36 13.66
CA ARG A 99 -3.58 5.99 12.41
C ARG A 99 -2.25 5.29 12.68
N CYS A 100 -1.53 5.77 13.70
CA CYS A 100 -0.23 5.23 14.09
C CYS A 100 -0.30 3.84 14.74
N ALA A 101 -1.47 3.39 15.22
CA ALA A 101 -1.65 2.03 15.76
C ALA A 101 -1.28 0.93 14.74
N ALA A 102 -1.39 1.22 13.44
CA ALA A 102 -0.97 0.29 12.39
C ALA A 102 0.55 0.05 12.31
N TYR A 103 1.36 0.87 13.00
CA TYR A 103 2.82 0.84 12.92
C TYR A 103 3.51 0.20 14.11
N GLU A 104 2.76 -0.35 15.06
CA GLU A 104 3.32 -0.93 16.29
C GLU A 104 4.20 -2.17 16.01
N GLU A 105 3.82 -2.98 15.02
CA GLU A 105 4.48 -4.25 14.69
C GLU A 105 5.47 -4.18 13.51
N ILE A 106 5.72 -3.00 12.94
CA ILE A 106 6.61 -2.89 11.76
C ILE A 106 8.04 -3.28 12.10
N SER A 107 8.74 -3.87 11.13
CA SER A 107 10.12 -4.35 11.30
C SER A 107 11.08 -3.74 10.29
N SER A 108 10.58 -3.29 9.13
CA SER A 108 11.38 -2.72 8.05
C SER A 108 10.71 -1.48 7.46
N ARG A 109 11.49 -0.66 6.73
CA ARG A 109 10.94 0.51 5.99
C ARG A 109 9.96 0.11 4.89
N GLU A 110 10.05 -1.11 4.37
CA GLU A 110 9.21 -1.62 3.28
C GLU A 110 7.80 -2.00 3.74
N ASP A 111 7.59 -2.12 5.05
CA ASP A 111 6.28 -2.45 5.63
C ASP A 111 5.30 -1.27 5.56
N VAL A 112 5.81 -0.04 5.35
CA VAL A 112 5.02 1.19 5.31
C VAL A 112 5.22 1.89 3.97
N ALA A 113 4.12 2.29 3.34
CA ALA A 113 4.18 3.07 2.11
C ALA A 113 4.87 4.42 2.36
N THR A 114 5.82 4.80 1.50
CA THR A 114 6.58 6.06 1.63
C THR A 114 5.70 7.30 1.82
N PRO A 115 4.58 7.49 1.09
CA PRO A 115 3.69 8.63 1.33
C PRO A 115 3.07 8.66 2.73
N GLU A 116 2.78 7.50 3.32
CA GLU A 116 2.19 7.41 4.66
C GLU A 116 3.23 7.71 5.74
N ALA A 117 4.43 7.15 5.62
CA ALA A 117 5.55 7.49 6.50
C ALA A 117 5.87 8.99 6.42
N LEU A 118 5.92 9.55 5.20
CA LEU A 118 6.19 10.96 4.97
C LEU A 118 5.11 11.86 5.58
N TYR A 119 3.82 11.50 5.44
CA TYR A 119 2.72 12.23 6.06
C TYR A 119 2.88 12.32 7.58
N VAL A 120 3.08 11.18 8.26
CA VAL A 120 3.20 11.13 9.72
C VAL A 120 4.41 11.94 10.20
N LEU A 121 5.59 11.71 9.60
CA LEU A 121 6.82 12.38 10.01
C LEU A 121 6.77 13.89 9.72
N ALA A 122 6.22 14.31 8.58
CA ALA A 122 6.05 15.73 8.27
C ALA A 122 5.05 16.39 9.23
N ARG A 123 3.96 15.69 9.60
CA ARG A 123 2.98 16.19 10.56
C ARG A 123 3.62 16.49 11.92
N LEU A 124 4.44 15.56 12.41
CA LEU A 124 5.17 15.69 13.67
C LEU A 124 6.21 16.82 13.59
N ALA A 125 6.98 16.88 12.49
CA ALA A 125 7.97 17.95 12.27
C ALA A 125 7.32 19.35 12.23
N LEU A 126 6.14 19.48 11.63
CA LEU A 126 5.44 20.77 11.49
C LEU A 126 4.73 21.22 12.77
N THR A 127 4.31 20.30 13.63
CA THR A 127 3.56 20.61 14.86
C THR A 127 4.43 20.64 16.10
N GLY A 128 5.53 19.90 16.11
CA GLY A 128 6.33 19.67 17.31
C GLY A 128 5.64 18.76 18.33
N GLU A 129 4.61 18.01 17.92
CA GLU A 129 3.96 17.01 18.77
C GLU A 129 4.92 15.86 19.12
N GLU A 130 4.74 15.30 20.31
CA GLU A 130 5.43 14.06 20.70
C GLU A 130 4.93 12.90 19.86
N ILE A 131 5.82 11.94 19.59
CA ILE A 131 5.49 10.77 18.79
C ILE A 131 4.60 9.82 19.59
N PRO A 132 3.45 9.40 19.04
CA PRO A 132 2.64 8.37 19.66
C PRO A 132 3.46 7.10 19.90
N PRO A 133 3.31 6.42 21.05
CA PRO A 133 4.07 5.19 21.34
C PRO A 133 3.99 4.13 20.25
N SER A 134 2.82 4.02 19.58
CA SER A 134 2.58 3.11 18.46
C SER A 134 3.43 3.42 17.21
N ALA A 135 3.92 4.65 17.06
CA ALA A 135 4.79 5.09 15.96
C ALA A 135 6.28 5.17 16.32
N ALA A 136 6.70 4.77 17.52
CA ALA A 136 8.10 4.84 17.95
C ALA A 136 9.05 4.06 17.02
N ARG A 137 8.59 2.91 16.50
CA ARG A 137 9.34 2.13 15.50
C ARG A 137 9.45 2.84 14.16
N LEU A 138 8.38 3.52 13.73
CA LEU A 138 8.37 4.29 12.48
C LEU A 138 9.41 5.41 12.55
N GLU A 139 9.46 6.14 13.67
CA GLU A 139 10.51 7.13 13.92
C GLU A 139 11.89 6.52 13.86
N THR A 140 12.13 5.42 14.58
CA THR A 140 13.45 4.77 14.62
C THR A 140 13.92 4.37 13.23
N LEU A 141 13.04 3.76 12.43
CA LEU A 141 13.35 3.33 11.07
C LEU A 141 13.61 4.53 10.16
N TRP A 142 12.91 5.65 10.34
CA TRP A 142 12.97 6.83 9.46
C TRP A 142 13.64 8.06 10.10
N ALA A 143 14.41 7.88 11.18
CA ALA A 143 15.01 8.99 11.93
C ALA A 143 15.83 9.97 11.06
N PRO A 144 16.66 9.51 10.09
CA PRO A 144 17.38 10.43 9.20
C PRO A 144 16.45 11.29 8.32
N LEU A 145 15.28 10.76 7.96
CA LEU A 145 14.28 11.53 7.20
C LEU A 145 13.60 12.56 8.11
N LEU A 146 13.27 12.19 9.35
CA LEU A 146 12.62 13.09 10.29
C LEU A 146 13.48 14.33 10.59
N GLU A 147 14.78 14.16 10.81
CA GLU A 147 15.69 15.28 11.02
C GLU A 147 15.79 16.21 9.80
N LYS A 148 15.93 15.64 8.60
CA LYS A 148 15.88 16.43 7.35
C LYS A 148 14.56 17.19 7.18
N LEU A 149 13.43 16.58 7.54
CA LEU A 149 12.12 17.23 7.51
C LEU A 149 12.07 18.39 8.51
N ARG A 150 12.56 18.20 9.75
CA ARG A 150 12.61 19.26 10.76
C ARG A 150 13.45 20.45 10.27
N GLU A 151 14.64 20.19 9.73
CA GLU A 151 15.51 21.23 9.16
C GLU A 151 14.83 21.97 8.02
N SER A 152 14.35 21.23 7.01
CA SER A 152 13.78 21.80 5.78
C SER A 152 12.46 22.52 6.02
N LEU A 153 11.65 22.06 6.98
CA LEU A 153 10.32 22.61 7.26
C LEU A 153 10.30 23.68 8.35
N SER A 154 11.36 23.82 9.15
CA SER A 154 11.42 24.77 10.27
C SER A 154 11.28 26.24 9.87
N SER A 155 11.80 26.61 8.69
CA SER A 155 11.86 28.00 8.21
C SER A 155 10.73 28.36 7.22
N LEU A 156 9.88 27.40 6.87
CA LEU A 156 8.86 27.60 5.83
C LEU A 156 7.59 28.27 6.37
N SER A 157 7.10 29.22 5.58
CA SER A 157 5.77 29.78 5.79
C SER A 157 4.72 28.75 5.41
N LEU A 158 3.95 28.27 6.38
CA LEU A 158 2.87 27.31 6.14
C LEU A 158 1.62 27.95 5.53
N THR A 159 1.47 29.27 5.64
CA THR A 159 0.27 29.99 5.18
C THR A 159 0.24 30.15 3.67
N ASP A 160 1.40 30.20 3.01
CA ASP A 160 1.51 30.31 1.56
C ASP A 160 1.70 28.92 0.95
N GLN A 161 0.68 28.45 0.22
CA GLN A 161 0.69 27.15 -0.41
C GLN A 161 1.69 27.06 -1.57
N ALA A 162 1.95 28.15 -2.31
CA ALA A 162 2.88 28.12 -3.43
C ALA A 162 4.32 27.93 -2.93
N VAL A 163 4.71 28.70 -1.92
CA VAL A 163 6.03 28.59 -1.26
C VAL A 163 6.21 27.19 -0.66
N PHE A 164 5.19 26.66 0.00
CA PHE A 164 5.27 25.31 0.55
C PHE A 164 5.33 24.23 -0.54
N ALA A 165 4.65 24.41 -1.67
CA ALA A 165 4.68 23.48 -2.79
C ALA A 165 6.09 23.40 -3.40
N GLU A 166 6.74 24.55 -3.65
CA GLU A 166 8.11 24.60 -4.15
C GLU A 166 9.09 23.91 -3.19
N ALA A 167 8.98 24.19 -1.89
CA ALA A 167 9.83 23.56 -0.90
C ALA A 167 9.56 22.05 -0.75
N SER A 168 8.30 21.63 -0.87
CA SER A 168 7.93 20.21 -0.91
C SER A 168 8.55 19.51 -2.11
N GLN A 169 8.57 20.16 -3.27
CA GLN A 169 9.23 19.60 -4.44
C GLN A 169 10.75 19.50 -4.26
N ALA A 170 11.40 20.55 -3.77
CA ALA A 170 12.83 20.54 -3.48
C ALA A 170 13.22 19.43 -2.49
N LEU A 171 12.41 19.26 -1.44
CA LEU A 171 12.58 18.18 -0.46
C LEU A 171 12.44 16.80 -1.13
N LEU A 172 11.40 16.55 -1.91
CA LEU A 172 11.20 15.28 -2.60
C LEU A 172 12.34 14.97 -3.59
N GLN A 173 12.92 15.99 -4.21
CA GLN A 173 14.12 15.85 -5.04
C GLN A 173 15.35 15.47 -4.21
N GLN A 174 15.59 16.10 -3.07
CA GLN A 174 16.68 15.76 -2.15
C GLN A 174 16.57 14.34 -1.58
N LEU A 175 15.34 13.82 -1.47
CA LEU A 175 15.08 12.44 -1.07
C LEU A 175 15.30 11.42 -2.21
N GLY A 176 15.69 11.89 -3.40
CA GLY A 176 15.87 11.04 -4.58
C GLY A 176 14.56 10.45 -5.11
N LEU A 177 13.42 11.01 -4.71
CA LEU A 177 12.11 10.57 -5.19
C LEU A 177 11.78 11.20 -6.55
N MET A 178 12.38 12.35 -6.88
CA MET A 178 12.30 12.96 -8.20
C MET A 178 13.63 12.82 -8.95
N GLU A 179 13.80 11.72 -9.68
CA GLU A 179 14.83 11.62 -10.70
C GLU A 179 14.30 12.27 -12.00
N GLY A 180 14.95 13.36 -12.45
CA GLY A 180 14.73 13.92 -13.80
C GLY A 180 14.21 15.37 -13.91
N ALA A 181 14.06 16.13 -12.82
CA ALA A 181 13.50 17.49 -12.88
C ALA A 181 14.51 18.64 -13.15
N LEU A 182 15.77 18.32 -13.44
CA LEU A 182 16.76 19.28 -13.96
C LEU A 182 17.41 18.70 -15.23
N GLY A 183 16.57 18.44 -16.24
CA GLY A 183 17.02 18.58 -17.63
C GLY A 183 16.93 20.06 -17.96
N GLU A 184 18.00 20.62 -18.56
CA GLU A 184 17.97 21.94 -19.19
C GLU A 184 16.68 22.11 -20.02
N PRO A 185 16.10 23.32 -20.08
CA PRO A 185 14.86 23.51 -20.82
C PRO A 185 15.09 23.10 -22.27
N GLU A 186 14.45 21.99 -22.67
CA GLU A 186 14.21 21.63 -24.06
C GLU A 186 13.61 22.85 -24.74
N THR A 187 14.46 23.56 -25.47
CA THR A 187 14.02 24.65 -26.32
C THR A 187 13.19 24.02 -27.42
N PHE A 188 11.88 24.24 -27.35
CA PHE A 188 10.98 24.11 -28.48
C PHE A 188 11.59 24.89 -29.65
N ARG A 189 12.25 24.20 -30.58
CA ARG A 189 12.56 24.74 -31.90
C ARG A 189 11.58 24.13 -32.89
N GLU A 190 10.65 24.98 -33.31
CA GLU A 190 9.76 24.78 -34.43
C GLU A 190 10.56 24.39 -35.69
N GLU A 191 10.04 23.41 -36.41
CA GLU A 191 10.47 23.07 -37.76
C GLU A 191 10.13 24.21 -38.72
N ASP A 192 11.10 24.71 -39.49
CA ASP A 192 10.82 25.32 -40.79
C ASP A 192 11.97 25.09 -41.81
N ASN A 193 11.75 24.07 -42.65
CA ASN A 193 11.82 24.03 -44.12
C ASN A 193 13.05 24.58 -44.92
N SER A 194 13.89 23.64 -45.40
CA SER A 194 14.52 23.52 -46.76
C SER A 194 15.67 24.48 -47.22
N PRO A 195 16.44 24.16 -48.31
CA PRO A 195 17.43 23.09 -48.48
C PRO A 195 18.78 23.56 -49.12
N SER A 196 19.70 22.61 -49.38
CA SER A 196 20.86 22.64 -50.33
C SER A 196 22.09 23.52 -50.02
N ASP A 197 23.27 22.91 -49.82
CA ASP A 197 24.30 22.71 -50.87
C ASP A 197 25.62 22.13 -50.27
N GLU A 198 26.08 21.00 -50.83
CA GLU A 198 27.49 20.56 -50.85
C GLU A 198 28.31 21.50 -51.78
N PRO A 199 29.67 21.52 -51.83
CA PRO A 199 30.65 20.41 -51.69
C PRO A 199 31.90 20.83 -50.87
N GLY A 200 32.98 20.08 -50.61
CA GLY A 200 33.55 18.81 -51.08
C GLY A 200 35.09 18.99 -51.15
N THR A 201 35.86 18.06 -50.59
CA THR A 201 37.24 17.63 -50.96
C THR A 201 37.60 16.45 -50.04
N ALA A 202 37.57 15.18 -50.47
CA ALA A 202 38.60 14.44 -51.23
C ALA A 202 39.96 14.41 -50.48
N GLU A 203 40.63 13.29 -50.18
CA GLU A 203 40.58 11.92 -50.72
C GLU A 203 41.37 10.94 -49.81
N GLU A 204 40.85 9.71 -49.68
CA GLU A 204 41.51 8.38 -49.80
C GLU A 204 42.85 8.05 -49.06
N LYS A 205 43.17 6.85 -48.53
CA LYS A 205 42.70 5.46 -48.75
C LYS A 205 43.38 4.50 -47.73
N LYS A 206 42.65 3.41 -47.40
CA LYS A 206 43.07 1.97 -47.35
C LYS A 206 43.78 1.32 -46.13
N THR A 207 43.09 0.25 -45.69
CA THR A 207 43.51 -1.14 -45.37
C THR A 207 44.19 -1.52 -44.04
N ALA A 208 43.55 -2.49 -43.37
CA ALA A 208 44.01 -3.36 -42.27
C ALA A 208 45.07 -4.40 -42.72
N PRO A 209 45.51 -5.42 -41.92
CA PRO A 209 45.55 -5.62 -40.45
C PRO A 209 46.92 -6.13 -39.89
N SER A 210 47.14 -5.97 -38.55
CA SER A 210 48.02 -6.75 -37.61
C SER A 210 49.56 -6.79 -37.84
N PRO A 211 50.45 -7.25 -36.89
CA PRO A 211 50.31 -7.70 -35.49
C PRO A 211 51.39 -7.02 -34.53
N PRO A 212 51.91 -7.59 -33.40
CA PRO A 212 52.34 -6.84 -32.19
C PRO A 212 53.88 -6.74 -32.05
N PRO A 213 54.41 -6.29 -30.88
CA PRO A 213 55.13 -7.26 -30.03
C PRO A 213 54.87 -6.99 -28.51
N GLU A 214 54.71 -8.04 -27.70
CA GLU A 214 55.76 -8.60 -26.80
C GLU A 214 56.04 -7.69 -25.59
N SER A 215 56.17 -8.13 -24.36
CA SER A 215 56.43 -9.46 -23.83
C SER A 215 56.26 -9.35 -22.31
N GLU A 216 55.63 -10.34 -21.69
CA GLU A 216 56.26 -11.24 -20.71
C GLU A 216 55.95 -10.83 -19.26
N THR A 217 55.59 -11.74 -18.36
CA THR A 217 55.50 -13.20 -18.48
C THR A 217 54.59 -13.74 -17.38
N ASN A 218 53.84 -14.74 -17.81
CA ASN A 218 53.51 -16.01 -17.16
C ASN A 218 52.83 -16.02 -15.79
N GLU A 219 51.58 -16.47 -15.73
CA GLU A 219 51.13 -17.88 -15.92
C GLU A 219 51.77 -18.75 -14.83
N SER A 220 51.04 -19.52 -14.05
CA SER A 220 50.16 -20.64 -14.42
C SER A 220 49.99 -21.43 -13.12
N GLU A 221 49.08 -22.36 -12.90
CA GLU A 221 47.99 -22.95 -13.65
C GLU A 221 47.13 -23.65 -12.58
N ALA A 222 45.86 -23.82 -12.92
CA ALA A 222 44.94 -24.72 -12.26
C ALA A 222 45.39 -26.20 -12.39
N ALA A 223 44.91 -27.08 -11.50
CA ALA A 223 44.18 -28.29 -11.90
C ALA A 223 43.84 -29.22 -10.72
N LYS A 224 42.54 -29.58 -10.66
CA LYS A 224 41.94 -30.94 -10.51
C LYS A 224 42.34 -31.75 -9.26
N SER A 225 41.44 -32.26 -8.43
CA SER A 225 40.39 -33.29 -8.71
C SER A 225 39.81 -33.82 -7.37
N HIS A 226 38.65 -34.50 -7.41
CA HIS A 226 38.13 -35.59 -6.53
C HIS A 226 38.52 -35.68 -5.04
N ALA A 227 37.74 -36.15 -4.05
CA ALA A 227 36.40 -36.71 -3.85
C ALA A 227 36.23 -36.92 -2.31
N GLU A 228 34.99 -37.14 -1.85
CA GLU A 228 34.60 -37.90 -0.63
C GLU A 228 34.90 -37.39 0.81
N SER A 229 33.79 -37.14 1.53
CA SER A 229 33.39 -37.74 2.83
C SER A 229 34.36 -37.71 4.04
N LYS A 230 34.04 -36.95 5.09
CA LYS A 230 33.62 -37.43 6.44
C LYS A 230 33.52 -36.31 7.50
N GLU A 231 32.54 -36.55 8.38
CA GLU A 231 32.28 -36.05 9.74
C GLU A 231 33.48 -35.49 10.54
N ASP A 232 33.30 -34.40 11.30
CA ASP A 232 33.03 -34.48 12.75
C ASP A 232 32.65 -33.12 13.38
N SER A 233 31.94 -33.27 14.49
CA SER A 233 31.30 -32.37 15.45
C SER A 233 32.19 -31.28 16.10
N ALA A 234 31.59 -30.11 16.40
CA ALA A 234 31.70 -29.45 17.72
C ALA A 234 30.79 -28.21 17.86
N GLY A 235 29.66 -28.41 18.56
CA GLY A 235 29.21 -27.62 19.72
C GLY A 235 29.00 -26.11 19.61
N ARG A 236 27.73 -25.67 19.69
CA ARG A 236 27.37 -24.41 20.37
C ARG A 236 25.99 -24.55 21.04
N PRO A 237 25.80 -24.03 22.27
CA PRO A 237 24.72 -24.46 23.15
C PRO A 237 23.43 -23.67 22.95
N GLU A 238 22.31 -24.35 23.22
CA GLU A 238 21.01 -23.76 23.46
C GLU A 238 20.92 -23.25 24.90
N GLU A 239 20.34 -22.06 25.07
CA GLU A 239 19.71 -21.66 26.33
C GLU A 239 18.28 -21.21 26.06
N SER A 240 17.38 -22.03 26.60
CA SER A 240 15.95 -21.82 26.79
C SER A 240 15.68 -20.75 27.84
N GLU A 241 14.68 -19.89 27.63
CA GLU A 241 13.90 -19.35 28.75
C GLU A 241 12.40 -19.50 28.51
N GLU A 242 11.79 -20.19 29.48
CA GLU A 242 10.38 -20.52 29.62
C GLU A 242 9.52 -19.27 29.89
N ARG A 243 8.34 -19.20 29.28
CA ARG A 243 7.21 -18.47 29.87
C ARG A 243 6.00 -19.39 30.06
N LYS A 244 5.73 -19.62 31.34
CA LYS A 244 4.66 -20.40 31.94
C LYS A 244 3.27 -19.97 31.44
N ARG A 245 2.48 -20.96 31.03
CA ARG A 245 1.03 -20.86 30.82
C ARG A 245 0.37 -21.40 32.10
N SER A 246 -0.22 -20.54 32.91
CA SER A 246 -1.16 -20.94 33.96
C SER A 246 -2.54 -21.08 33.31
N GLY A 247 -3.10 -22.28 33.36
CA GLY A 247 -4.49 -22.53 33.01
C GLY A 247 -5.40 -22.25 34.19
N GLU A 248 -6.63 -21.85 33.88
CA GLU A 248 -7.81 -22.15 34.68
C GLU A 248 -9.00 -22.34 33.74
N ALA A 249 -9.73 -23.42 33.96
CA ALA A 249 -10.76 -23.97 33.11
C ALA A 249 -12.11 -23.28 33.31
N ALA A 250 -12.89 -23.14 32.23
CA ALA A 250 -14.34 -23.02 32.34
C ALA A 250 -15.06 -23.47 31.06
N ALA A 251 -15.81 -24.57 31.23
CA ALA A 251 -17.07 -24.92 30.56
C ALA A 251 -17.11 -25.00 29.02
N ASP A 252 -17.06 -26.26 28.57
CA ASP A 252 -17.67 -26.78 27.36
C ASP A 252 -19.18 -26.46 27.32
N GLN A 253 -19.58 -25.57 26.40
CA GLN A 253 -20.94 -25.48 25.86
C GLN A 253 -20.85 -25.09 24.38
N ASN A 254 -21.04 -26.07 23.51
CA ASN A 254 -21.39 -25.87 22.10
C ASN A 254 -22.80 -25.24 22.00
N PRO A 255 -23.00 -24.12 21.29
CA PRO A 255 -24.26 -23.82 20.67
C PRO A 255 -24.16 -24.18 19.17
N GLU A 256 -24.84 -25.25 18.79
CA GLU A 256 -25.25 -25.46 17.40
C GLU A 256 -26.08 -24.26 16.91
N GLY A 257 -25.94 -23.93 15.63
CA GLY A 257 -26.99 -23.23 14.88
C GLY A 257 -27.12 -21.73 15.09
N GLY A 258 -26.06 -20.95 14.86
CA GLY A 258 -26.17 -19.51 14.63
C GLY A 258 -25.93 -19.19 13.16
N GLY A 259 -27.00 -18.97 12.39
CA GLY A 259 -26.90 -18.47 11.01
C GLY A 259 -26.00 -17.23 10.98
N ARG A 260 -25.00 -17.25 10.10
CA ARG A 260 -24.12 -16.10 9.89
C ARG A 260 -25.00 -14.92 9.51
N ASP A 261 -25.05 -13.97 10.43
CA ASP A 261 -25.77 -12.72 10.30
C ASP A 261 -25.15 -11.90 9.16
N GLU A 262 -25.73 -12.01 7.97
CA GLU A 262 -25.38 -11.21 6.78
C GLU A 262 -25.66 -9.70 6.97
N SER A 263 -26.19 -9.28 8.13
CA SER A 263 -26.58 -7.89 8.38
C SER A 263 -25.42 -6.94 8.70
N ARG A 264 -24.19 -7.43 8.96
CA ARG A 264 -23.05 -6.55 9.27
C ARG A 264 -22.57 -5.67 8.12
N PHE A 265 -23.00 -5.92 6.89
CA PHE A 265 -22.74 -5.05 5.73
C PHE A 265 -23.81 -3.98 5.48
N GLN A 266 -24.82 -3.85 6.33
CA GLN A 266 -25.91 -2.85 6.16
C GLN A 266 -25.89 -1.68 7.14
N ALA A 267 -24.78 -1.42 7.85
CA ALA A 267 -24.66 -0.24 8.70
C ALA A 267 -24.12 0.96 7.91
N GLY A 268 -24.98 1.56 7.08
CA GLY A 268 -24.65 2.75 6.30
C GLY A 268 -25.75 3.25 5.36
N ARG A 269 -27.03 3.10 5.71
CA ARG A 269 -28.13 3.70 4.93
C ARG A 269 -28.40 5.14 5.39
N GLY A 270 -27.49 6.06 5.05
CA GLY A 270 -27.96 7.36 4.56
C GLY A 270 -28.43 7.10 3.14
N GLU A 271 -29.71 7.39 2.84
CA GLU A 271 -30.42 7.14 1.57
C GLU A 271 -29.60 6.30 0.57
N GLY A 272 -29.70 4.97 0.70
CA GLY A 272 -28.94 4.06 -0.16
C GLY A 272 -29.18 4.40 -1.62
N TYR A 273 -28.17 4.15 -2.46
CA TYR A 273 -28.26 4.36 -3.91
C TYR A 273 -29.60 3.84 -4.47
N MET A 274 -30.45 4.76 -4.89
CA MET A 274 -31.75 4.47 -5.50
C MET A 274 -31.59 4.56 -7.01
N ILE A 275 -31.75 3.42 -7.68
CA ILE A 275 -31.77 3.36 -9.14
C ILE A 275 -33.04 4.08 -9.60
N TYR A 276 -32.87 5.18 -10.35
CA TYR A 276 -34.00 5.98 -10.83
C TYR A 276 -34.78 5.28 -11.96
N THR A 277 -34.08 4.53 -12.81
CA THR A 277 -34.67 3.73 -13.90
C THR A 277 -33.65 2.71 -14.40
N THR A 278 -34.11 1.51 -14.76
CA THR A 278 -33.31 0.46 -15.43
C THR A 278 -33.67 0.33 -16.92
N ARG A 279 -34.54 1.20 -17.45
CA ARG A 279 -35.10 1.09 -18.80
C ARG A 279 -34.06 1.13 -19.92
N TYR A 280 -32.89 1.70 -19.65
CA TYR A 280 -31.81 1.89 -20.62
C TYR A 280 -30.58 1.02 -20.33
N ASP A 281 -30.67 0.13 -19.34
CA ASP A 281 -29.55 -0.73 -18.97
C ASP A 281 -29.50 -1.93 -19.91
N GLU A 282 -28.31 -2.24 -20.39
CA GLU A 282 -28.06 -3.39 -21.25
C GLU A 282 -27.06 -4.32 -20.58
N ILE A 283 -27.39 -5.61 -20.54
CA ILE A 283 -26.50 -6.66 -20.05
C ILE A 283 -26.06 -7.47 -21.27
N VAL A 284 -24.81 -7.27 -21.67
CA VAL A 284 -24.20 -7.97 -22.81
C VAL A 284 -23.12 -8.90 -22.27
N ARG A 285 -22.95 -10.08 -22.88
CA ARG A 285 -21.84 -10.97 -22.53
C ARG A 285 -20.54 -10.40 -23.09
N ALA A 286 -19.45 -10.58 -22.36
CA ALA A 286 -18.15 -10.03 -22.77
C ALA A 286 -17.68 -10.56 -24.15
N GLU A 287 -18.04 -11.80 -24.51
CA GLU A 287 -17.72 -12.42 -25.80
C GLU A 287 -18.43 -11.79 -27.00
N ASP A 288 -19.57 -11.12 -26.78
CA ASP A 288 -20.36 -10.48 -27.84
C ASP A 288 -19.92 -9.03 -28.12
N LEU A 289 -18.98 -8.48 -27.31
CA LEU A 289 -18.57 -7.07 -27.38
C LEU A 289 -17.59 -6.75 -28.52
N ALA A 290 -16.88 -7.75 -29.04
CA ALA A 290 -15.85 -7.55 -30.06
C ALA A 290 -15.74 -8.77 -30.98
N THR A 291 -15.41 -8.51 -32.24
CA THR A 291 -15.15 -9.58 -33.21
C THR A 291 -13.82 -10.28 -32.94
N ALA A 292 -13.62 -11.50 -33.47
CA ALA A 292 -12.38 -12.25 -33.29
C ALA A 292 -11.13 -11.49 -33.79
N GLU A 293 -11.22 -10.82 -34.94
CA GLU A 293 -10.14 -10.01 -35.51
C GLU A 293 -9.79 -8.81 -34.62
N GLU A 294 -10.80 -8.15 -34.06
CA GLU A 294 -10.60 -7.03 -33.13
C GLU A 294 -9.96 -7.51 -31.82
N LEU A 295 -10.38 -8.67 -31.30
CA LEU A 295 -9.78 -9.26 -30.10
C LEU A 295 -8.30 -9.57 -30.30
N GLU A 296 -7.91 -10.14 -31.44
CA GLU A 296 -6.49 -10.39 -31.76
C GLU A 296 -5.68 -9.09 -31.81
N ARG A 297 -6.21 -8.06 -32.48
CA ARG A 297 -5.56 -6.75 -32.55
C ARG A 297 -5.43 -6.09 -31.18
N LEU A 298 -6.48 -6.13 -30.37
CA LEU A 298 -6.47 -5.59 -29.00
C LEU A 298 -5.49 -6.38 -28.12
N ARG A 299 -5.43 -7.70 -28.28
CA ARG A 299 -4.49 -8.55 -27.55
C ARG A 299 -3.04 -8.23 -27.90
N ALA A 300 -2.70 -8.13 -29.17
CA ALA A 300 -1.36 -7.75 -29.63
C ALA A 300 -0.94 -6.34 -29.12
N THR A 301 -1.92 -5.44 -28.95
CA THR A 301 -1.67 -4.11 -28.37
C THR A 301 -1.40 -4.18 -26.87
N LEU A 302 -2.13 -5.03 -26.15
CA LEU A 302 -1.92 -5.26 -24.72
C LEU A 302 -0.57 -5.95 -24.46
N ASP A 303 -0.22 -6.98 -25.24
CA ASP A 303 1.03 -7.72 -25.10
C ASP A 303 2.25 -6.81 -25.34
N ARG A 304 2.21 -5.92 -26.34
CA ARG A 304 3.26 -4.91 -26.55
C ARG A 304 3.42 -3.99 -25.34
N LYS A 305 2.32 -3.57 -24.71
CA LYS A 305 2.34 -2.74 -23.50
C LYS A 305 2.82 -3.51 -22.27
N LEU A 306 2.64 -4.82 -22.23
CA LEU A 306 3.07 -5.69 -21.12
C LEU A 306 4.52 -6.16 -21.23
N ALA A 307 5.13 -6.13 -22.41
CA ALA A 307 6.51 -6.60 -22.63
C ALA A 307 7.51 -5.94 -21.66
N GLN A 308 7.33 -4.64 -21.38
CA GLN A 308 8.14 -3.85 -20.45
C GLN A 308 7.95 -4.24 -18.96
N PHE A 309 6.89 -4.99 -18.61
CA PHE A 309 6.56 -5.38 -17.24
C PHE A 309 6.84 -6.87 -16.94
N SER A 310 7.34 -7.64 -17.91
CA SER A 310 7.60 -9.08 -17.81
C SER A 310 8.41 -9.49 -16.57
N GLY A 311 9.48 -8.75 -16.22
CA GLY A 311 10.30 -9.02 -15.03
C GLY A 311 9.59 -8.71 -13.69
N MET A 312 8.59 -7.84 -13.69
CA MET A 312 7.77 -7.55 -12.50
C MET A 312 6.73 -8.65 -12.27
N ILE A 313 6.11 -9.15 -13.35
CA ILE A 313 5.09 -10.22 -13.31
C ILE A 313 5.63 -11.47 -12.64
N THR A 314 6.82 -11.94 -13.04
CA THR A 314 7.42 -13.15 -12.45
C THR A 314 7.70 -12.99 -10.96
N ARG A 315 8.12 -11.81 -10.51
CA ARG A 315 8.37 -11.52 -9.09
C ARG A 315 7.06 -11.46 -8.29
N LEU A 316 6.02 -10.81 -8.83
CA LEU A 316 4.69 -10.75 -8.23
C LEU A 316 4.06 -12.13 -8.12
N ALA A 317 4.14 -12.95 -9.18
CA ALA A 317 3.66 -14.33 -9.19
C ALA A 317 4.33 -15.17 -8.10
N ASN A 318 5.66 -15.14 -8.02
CA ASN A 318 6.39 -15.87 -6.97
C ASN A 318 6.09 -15.33 -5.56
N ARG A 319 5.70 -14.06 -5.40
CA ARG A 319 5.30 -13.50 -4.11
C ARG A 319 3.88 -13.92 -3.74
N LEU A 320 2.94 -13.88 -4.69
CA LEU A 320 1.57 -14.32 -4.48
C LEU A 320 1.53 -15.83 -4.21
N GLN A 321 2.22 -16.64 -5.02
CA GLN A 321 2.36 -18.07 -4.84
C GLN A 321 2.90 -18.40 -3.45
N ARG A 322 3.98 -17.73 -2.99
CA ARG A 322 4.49 -17.90 -1.62
C ARG A 322 3.48 -17.51 -0.55
N LYS A 323 2.67 -16.47 -0.75
CA LYS A 323 1.65 -16.03 0.22
C LYS A 323 0.45 -16.98 0.25
N LEU A 324 0.04 -17.53 -0.89
CA LEU A 324 -0.99 -18.57 -0.97
C LEU A 324 -0.48 -19.89 -0.36
N MET A 325 0.76 -20.28 -0.65
CA MET A 325 1.41 -21.47 -0.08
C MET A 325 1.74 -21.33 1.42
N ALA A 326 2.01 -20.12 1.92
CA ALA A 326 2.22 -19.86 3.35
C ALA A 326 0.95 -20.10 4.19
N ARG A 327 -0.21 -20.31 3.56
CA ARG A 327 -1.44 -20.80 4.19
C ARG A 327 -1.61 -22.32 4.15
N GLN A 328 -0.56 -23.07 3.80
CA GLN A 328 -0.52 -24.49 4.09
C GLN A 328 -0.35 -24.65 5.61
N GLN A 329 -1.47 -24.62 6.34
CA GLN A 329 -1.51 -25.03 7.74
C GLN A 329 -1.21 -26.53 7.75
N ARG A 330 0.07 -26.89 7.83
CA ARG A 330 0.50 -28.24 8.17
C ARG A 330 -0.03 -28.54 9.57
N SER A 331 -1.19 -29.17 9.64
CA SER A 331 -1.75 -29.66 10.87
C SER A 331 -1.31 -31.10 11.04
N TRP A 332 -0.62 -31.38 12.14
CA TRP A 332 -0.29 -32.74 12.53
C TRP A 332 -1.50 -33.35 13.25
N GLN A 333 -1.93 -34.52 12.78
CA GLN A 333 -2.83 -35.37 13.55
C GLN A 333 -1.97 -36.21 14.49
N PHE A 334 -2.32 -36.20 15.77
CA PHE A 334 -1.63 -36.97 16.82
C PHE A 334 -2.53 -38.12 17.27
N ASP A 335 -1.95 -39.04 18.04
CA ASP A 335 -2.68 -40.16 18.63
C ASP A 335 -3.28 -41.09 17.57
N LEU A 336 -2.47 -41.45 16.56
CA LEU A 336 -2.85 -42.40 15.52
C LEU A 336 -2.27 -43.79 15.81
N ASP A 337 -2.95 -44.83 15.29
CA ASP A 337 -2.48 -46.22 15.33
C ASP A 337 -1.40 -46.51 14.26
N GLU A 338 -1.30 -45.67 13.23
CA GLU A 338 -0.32 -45.76 12.15
C GLU A 338 0.20 -44.37 11.75
N GLY A 339 1.40 -44.31 11.16
CA GLY A 339 2.02 -43.05 10.69
C GLY A 339 3.48 -42.91 11.08
N VAL A 340 3.95 -41.67 11.22
CA VAL A 340 5.31 -41.35 11.67
C VAL A 340 5.35 -41.37 13.19
N LEU A 341 6.33 -42.02 13.79
CA LEU A 341 6.46 -42.10 15.25
C LEU A 341 6.68 -40.70 15.86
N ASP A 342 5.87 -40.33 16.86
CA ASP A 342 6.08 -39.08 17.60
C ASP A 342 7.18 -39.26 18.64
N THR A 343 8.39 -38.80 18.29
CA THR A 343 9.59 -38.94 19.13
C THR A 343 9.42 -38.32 20.52
N ALA A 344 8.59 -37.29 20.66
CA ALA A 344 8.27 -36.66 21.95
C ALA A 344 7.49 -37.57 22.91
N ARG A 345 6.73 -38.55 22.38
CA ARG A 345 5.90 -39.49 23.15
C ARG A 345 6.54 -40.87 23.30
N LEU A 346 7.70 -41.08 22.68
CA LEU A 346 8.44 -42.35 22.69
C LEU A 346 8.82 -42.78 24.12
N SER A 347 9.23 -41.84 24.98
CA SER A 347 9.56 -42.11 26.38
C SER A 347 8.36 -42.67 27.16
N ARG A 348 7.15 -42.16 26.88
CA ARG A 348 5.90 -42.63 27.50
C ARG A 348 5.51 -44.03 27.02
N PHE A 349 5.73 -44.32 25.74
CA PHE A 349 5.52 -45.66 25.19
C PHE A 349 6.46 -46.70 25.83
N ILE A 350 7.74 -46.36 25.97
CA ILE A 350 8.73 -47.24 26.62
C ILE A 350 8.38 -47.48 28.09
N ALA A 351 7.94 -46.43 28.79
CA ALA A 351 7.54 -46.53 30.21
C ALA A 351 6.22 -47.27 30.42
N ASN A 352 5.30 -47.23 29.44
CA ASN A 352 4.03 -47.94 29.51
C ASN A 352 3.60 -48.45 28.12
N PRO A 353 3.86 -49.73 27.80
CA PRO A 353 3.56 -50.33 26.48
C PRO A 353 2.07 -50.45 26.16
N THR A 354 1.17 -50.12 27.09
CA THR A 354 -0.29 -50.19 26.86
C THR A 354 -0.85 -48.94 26.16
N VAL A 355 -0.04 -47.90 25.95
CA VAL A 355 -0.45 -46.69 25.21
C VAL A 355 -0.10 -46.87 23.73
N SER A 356 -1.08 -47.22 22.89
CA SER A 356 -0.87 -47.55 21.46
C SER A 356 -0.73 -46.35 20.53
N LEU A 357 -1.27 -45.19 20.93
CA LEU A 357 -1.44 -44.02 20.05
C LEU A 357 -0.19 -43.11 20.05
N VAL A 358 0.90 -43.60 19.47
CA VAL A 358 2.23 -42.92 19.45
C VAL A 358 2.56 -42.35 18.08
N TYR A 359 1.72 -42.58 17.07
CA TYR A 359 1.96 -42.11 15.73
C TYR A 359 1.32 -40.74 15.50
N LYS A 360 1.98 -39.96 14.64
CA LYS A 360 1.50 -38.71 14.08
C LYS A 360 1.56 -38.77 12.56
N GLN A 361 0.63 -38.08 11.92
CA GLN A 361 0.60 -37.99 10.47
C GLN A 361 0.37 -36.54 10.07
N GLU A 362 1.03 -36.13 8.99
CA GLU A 362 0.76 -34.84 8.39
C GLU A 362 -0.62 -34.90 7.72
N SER A 363 -1.55 -34.06 8.17
CA SER A 363 -2.84 -33.93 7.52
C SER A 363 -2.69 -32.99 6.33
N GLU A 364 -3.03 -33.47 5.14
CA GLU A 364 -3.25 -32.60 4.01
C GLU A 364 -4.51 -31.76 4.27
N THR A 365 -4.35 -30.44 4.33
CA THR A 365 -5.50 -29.54 4.38
C THR A 365 -6.14 -29.53 2.99
N PRO A 366 -7.47 -29.73 2.85
CA PRO A 366 -8.12 -29.50 1.57
C PRO A 366 -7.94 -28.02 1.22
N PHE A 367 -7.19 -27.77 0.14
CA PHE A 367 -7.04 -26.43 -0.42
C PHE A 367 -8.45 -25.90 -0.71
N ARG A 368 -8.78 -24.72 -0.19
CA ARG A 368 -10.09 -24.11 -0.49
C ARG A 368 -10.04 -23.55 -1.91
N ASP A 369 -10.91 -24.05 -2.78
CA ASP A 369 -11.19 -23.43 -4.06
C ASP A 369 -11.45 -21.93 -3.87
N THR A 370 -10.51 -21.11 -4.35
CA THR A 370 -10.58 -19.66 -4.16
C THR A 370 -11.09 -19.04 -5.44
N VAL A 371 -12.33 -18.55 -5.40
CA VAL A 371 -12.91 -17.79 -6.51
C VAL A 371 -12.48 -16.34 -6.39
N VAL A 372 -11.77 -15.84 -7.41
CA VAL A 372 -11.41 -14.42 -7.52
C VAL A 372 -12.32 -13.77 -8.56
N SER A 373 -13.09 -12.76 -8.15
CA SER A 373 -13.92 -11.95 -9.04
C SER A 373 -13.32 -10.57 -9.23
N LEU A 374 -13.11 -10.15 -10.47
CA LEU A 374 -12.59 -8.82 -10.80
C LEU A 374 -13.69 -7.97 -11.44
N LEU A 375 -13.99 -6.83 -10.82
CA LEU A 375 -14.91 -5.83 -11.37
C LEU A 375 -14.10 -4.72 -12.04
N ILE A 376 -14.34 -4.51 -13.33
CA ILE A 376 -13.68 -3.45 -14.11
C ILE A 376 -14.71 -2.37 -14.42
N ASP A 377 -14.43 -1.14 -13.95
CA ASP A 377 -15.26 0.01 -14.27
C ASP A 377 -15.08 0.44 -15.73
N ASN A 378 -16.19 0.76 -16.39
CA ASN A 378 -16.24 1.32 -17.75
C ASN A 378 -16.89 2.71 -17.79
N SER A 379 -16.85 3.44 -16.67
CA SER A 379 -17.36 4.81 -16.58
C SER A 379 -16.49 5.81 -17.35
N GLY A 380 -17.00 7.05 -17.52
CA GLY A 380 -16.31 8.09 -18.28
C GLY A 380 -14.93 8.47 -17.72
N SER A 381 -14.69 8.30 -16.42
CA SER A 381 -13.40 8.57 -15.77
C SER A 381 -12.31 7.58 -16.16
N MET A 382 -12.70 6.40 -16.66
CA MET A 382 -11.79 5.34 -17.06
C MET A 382 -11.17 5.57 -18.44
N ARG A 383 -11.67 6.54 -19.22
CA ARG A 383 -11.22 6.78 -20.60
C ARG A 383 -9.72 7.11 -20.68
N GLY A 384 -9.05 6.50 -21.66
CA GLY A 384 -7.65 6.77 -21.98
C GLY A 384 -6.68 5.91 -21.17
N ARG A 385 -5.83 6.55 -20.36
CA ARG A 385 -4.77 5.87 -19.60
C ARG A 385 -5.29 4.95 -18.48
N PRO A 386 -6.33 5.30 -17.70
CA PRO A 386 -6.80 4.46 -16.60
C PRO A 386 -7.30 3.08 -17.03
N ILE A 387 -8.13 2.98 -18.09
CA ILE A 387 -8.60 1.68 -18.60
C ILE A 387 -7.45 0.80 -19.11
N ALA A 388 -6.43 1.40 -19.72
CA ALA A 388 -5.25 0.67 -20.17
C ALA A 388 -4.47 0.09 -18.99
N ILE A 389 -4.34 0.86 -17.89
CA ILE A 389 -3.71 0.37 -16.66
C ILE A 389 -4.55 -0.74 -16.02
N ALA A 390 -5.86 -0.56 -15.93
CA ALA A 390 -6.76 -1.57 -15.40
C ALA A 390 -6.67 -2.90 -16.17
N ALA A 391 -6.67 -2.84 -17.51
CA ALA A 391 -6.50 -4.01 -18.37
C ALA A 391 -5.14 -4.71 -18.18
N MET A 392 -4.05 -3.92 -18.05
CA MET A 392 -2.73 -4.49 -17.74
C MET A 392 -2.72 -5.15 -16.36
N CYS A 393 -3.26 -4.51 -15.33
CA CYS A 393 -3.34 -5.08 -13.98
C CYS A 393 -4.17 -6.36 -13.96
N ALA A 394 -5.31 -6.38 -14.65
CA ALA A 394 -6.16 -7.55 -14.79
C ALA A 394 -5.39 -8.73 -15.41
N ASP A 395 -4.65 -8.49 -16.51
CA ASP A 395 -3.87 -9.53 -17.18
C ASP A 395 -2.68 -10.03 -16.32
N ILE A 396 -1.99 -9.11 -15.62
CA ILE A 396 -0.92 -9.47 -14.68
C ILE A 396 -1.46 -10.35 -13.55
N LEU A 397 -2.61 -9.98 -12.98
CA LEU A 397 -3.28 -10.76 -11.93
C LEU A 397 -3.73 -12.13 -12.45
N ALA A 398 -4.36 -12.18 -13.62
CA ALA A 398 -4.80 -13.42 -14.24
C ALA A 398 -3.62 -14.37 -14.49
N ARG A 399 -2.56 -13.91 -15.18
CA ARG A 399 -1.35 -14.70 -15.43
C ARG A 399 -0.64 -15.16 -14.15
N THR A 400 -0.71 -14.34 -13.11
CA THR A 400 -0.15 -14.67 -11.81
C THR A 400 -0.97 -15.76 -11.12
N LEU A 401 -2.29 -15.67 -11.17
CA LEU A 401 -3.21 -16.66 -10.61
C LEU A 401 -3.19 -17.98 -11.39
N GLU A 402 -3.06 -17.97 -12.71
CA GLU A 402 -2.91 -19.18 -13.54
C GLU A 402 -1.62 -19.96 -13.27
N ARG A 403 -0.60 -19.30 -12.70
CA ARG A 403 0.69 -19.92 -12.35
C ARG A 403 0.76 -20.42 -10.90
N CYS A 404 -0.17 -19.97 -10.06
CA CYS A 404 -0.28 -20.42 -8.66
C CYS A 404 -1.08 -21.72 -8.62
#